data_AF-Q893I9-F1
#
_entry.id   AF-Q893I9-F1
#
_cell.length_a   1.000
_cell.length_b   1.000
_cell.length_c   1.000
_cell.angle_alpha   90.00
_cell.angle_beta   90.00
_cell.angle_gamma   90.00
#
_symmetry.space_group_name_H-M   'P 1'
#
loop_
_entity.id
_entity.type
_entity.pdbx_description
1 polymer ?
#
loop_
_entity_poly.entity_id
_entity_poly.type
_entity_poly.pdbx_seq_one_letter_code
_entity_poly.pdbx_strand_id
1 'polypeptide(L)'
;MEDYMKKSFAIFLSTILTAGMLTGCASQSKPSKDGGKSDNVAKEVTISKIGLAHSTSISESKDLGVDKNGKEVLPVAQADETIVAAAFDKDGKVAKVTIDTARTKVKFDKNLKLTSDLNEKVKTKLERGEEYGMKKVSKIKKEWNEQIAELEKWMIGKTVDEIKGMKVKKRDDKHVSIPDAEELTSLVTISVEKYIAGVEKAYKNAVEVKEGAVKLGLGTEVSIGNSKGLGVDKNGKEVLPMAQVDTTMAATAFDKDGKVVGNIIDTAQTKVEFDKQGKVTTDKKGEFKTKTELGEEYGMKKRSKIKKEWNEQIAEFEKWTVGKTAEEIKGMKVKKRDNNHVAIPDVEELTSLVTMTVEDYIEAVVEANKNAK
;
A
#
# COMPACT_ATOMS: atom_id res chain seq x y z
N MET A 1 -64.13 -12.12 -3.13
CA MET A 1 -65.57 -11.91 -2.95
C MET A 1 -65.71 -10.79 -1.95
N GLU A 2 -65.59 -9.56 -2.45
CA GLU A 2 -66.70 -8.69 -2.91
C GLU A 2 -67.11 -7.79 -1.73
N ASP A 3 -66.57 -6.57 -1.67
CA ASP A 3 -67.05 -5.34 -2.31
C ASP A 3 -68.10 -4.64 -1.44
N TYR A 4 -67.86 -3.38 -1.06
CA TYR A 4 -68.85 -2.29 -1.14
C TYR A 4 -68.22 -0.94 -0.75
N MET A 5 -68.02 -0.12 -1.78
CA MET A 5 -67.78 1.32 -1.74
C MET A 5 -68.95 2.11 -1.10
N LYS A 6 -68.67 3.33 -0.60
CA LYS A 6 -69.29 4.55 -1.16
C LYS A 6 -68.60 5.85 -0.72
N LYS A 7 -68.44 6.71 -1.73
CA LYS A 7 -67.82 8.04 -1.81
C LYS A 7 -68.60 9.12 -1.03
N SER A 8 -67.92 10.21 -0.67
CA SER A 8 -68.41 11.60 -0.81
C SER A 8 -67.26 12.61 -0.73
N PHE A 9 -67.48 13.76 -1.36
CA PHE A 9 -66.54 14.70 -1.98
C PHE A 9 -66.53 16.07 -1.24
N ALA A 10 -65.65 16.99 -1.69
CA ALA A 10 -65.57 18.46 -1.45
C ALA A 10 -64.71 18.91 -0.24
N ILE A 11 -63.51 19.49 -0.43
CA ILE A 11 -63.11 20.83 -0.96
C ILE A 11 -63.58 21.99 -0.07
N PHE A 12 -62.65 22.67 0.61
CA PHE A 12 -62.51 24.13 0.55
C PHE A 12 -61.13 24.63 1.01
N LEU A 13 -60.62 25.60 0.24
CA LEU A 13 -59.34 26.31 0.33
C LEU A 13 -59.56 27.61 1.12
N SER A 14 -58.71 27.97 2.08
CA SER A 14 -58.55 29.36 2.53
C SER A 14 -57.32 29.57 3.42
N THR A 15 -56.44 30.42 2.93
CA THR A 15 -55.26 31.08 3.51
C THR A 15 -55.57 31.81 4.83
N ILE A 16 -54.58 31.94 5.74
CA ILE A 16 -54.23 33.19 6.46
C ILE A 16 -52.84 33.04 7.08
N LEU A 17 -52.01 34.05 6.81
CA LEU A 17 -50.66 34.30 7.30
C LEU A 17 -50.79 35.23 8.52
N THR A 18 -50.19 34.90 9.66
CA THR A 18 -49.95 35.88 10.74
C THR A 18 -48.61 35.61 11.42
N ALA A 19 -47.68 36.54 11.22
CA ALA A 19 -46.47 36.70 12.00
C ALA A 19 -46.79 37.40 13.32
N GLY A 20 -46.21 36.91 14.42
CA GLY A 20 -46.25 37.57 15.72
C GLY A 20 -44.88 37.48 16.37
N MET A 21 -44.12 38.58 16.31
CA MET A 21 -42.94 38.81 17.13
C MET A 21 -43.39 39.09 18.56
N LEU A 22 -42.80 38.40 19.54
CA LEU A 22 -42.82 38.83 20.94
C LEU A 22 -41.42 38.67 21.53
N THR A 23 -40.69 39.79 21.55
CA THR A 23 -39.63 40.07 22.50
C THR A 23 -40.26 40.52 23.82
N GLY A 24 -39.86 39.89 24.93
CA GLY A 24 -40.26 40.26 26.28
C GLY A 24 -39.27 39.72 27.31
N CYS A 25 -38.26 40.53 27.63
CA CYS A 25 -37.32 40.29 28.73
C CYS A 25 -37.83 40.91 30.04
N ALA A 26 -37.66 40.20 31.15
CA ALA A 26 -37.53 40.72 32.52
C ALA A 26 -36.61 39.74 33.30
N SER A 27 -35.31 40.01 33.46
CA SER A 27 -34.62 40.67 34.61
C SER A 27 -34.76 39.90 35.94
N GLN A 28 -33.75 39.47 36.72
CA GLN A 28 -32.28 39.58 36.85
C GLN A 28 -31.84 38.34 37.72
N SER A 29 -30.68 37.68 37.60
CA SER A 29 -29.37 38.12 38.13
C SER A 29 -28.20 37.13 37.85
N LYS A 30 -27.16 37.58 37.11
CA LYS A 30 -25.67 37.40 37.24
C LYS A 30 -24.98 36.00 37.45
N PRO A 31 -23.68 35.85 37.10
CA PRO A 31 -23.20 35.00 36.00
C PRO A 31 -22.34 33.81 36.44
N SER A 32 -22.25 32.75 35.65
CA SER A 32 -21.15 31.77 35.76
C SER A 32 -20.95 30.95 34.49
N LYS A 33 -19.76 31.15 33.91
CA LYS A 33 -18.96 30.33 32.98
C LYS A 33 -19.71 29.27 32.15
N ASP A 34 -19.97 29.63 30.90
CA ASP A 34 -20.19 28.68 29.82
C ASP A 34 -18.88 27.95 29.52
N GLY A 35 -18.75 26.74 30.05
CA GLY A 35 -17.81 25.75 29.55
C GLY A 35 -18.47 25.03 28.39
N GLY A 36 -18.32 25.57 27.18
CA GLY A 36 -18.74 24.92 25.94
C GLY A 36 -18.06 23.56 25.84
N LYS A 37 -18.81 22.51 26.16
CA LYS A 37 -18.45 21.13 25.87
C LYS A 37 -18.44 21.00 24.35
N SER A 38 -17.24 20.91 23.78
CA SER A 38 -17.04 20.40 22.44
C SER A 38 -17.51 18.95 22.43
N ASP A 39 -18.76 18.72 22.04
CA ASP A 39 -19.24 17.40 21.63
C ASP A 39 -18.57 17.03 20.30
N ASN A 40 -17.28 16.68 20.38
CA ASN A 40 -16.59 15.94 19.33
C ASN A 40 -17.00 14.48 19.48
N VAL A 41 -18.25 14.16 19.09
CA VAL A 41 -18.60 12.79 18.74
C VAL A 41 -17.78 12.49 17.49
N ALA A 42 -16.71 11.72 17.65
CA ALA A 42 -15.90 11.24 16.54
C ALA A 42 -16.84 10.54 15.56
N LYS A 43 -17.11 11.18 14.41
CA LYS A 43 -17.91 10.60 13.35
C LYS A 43 -17.25 9.28 12.96
N GLU A 44 -17.97 8.18 13.12
CA GLU A 44 -17.45 6.85 12.82
C GLU A 44 -17.01 6.84 11.35
N VAL A 45 -15.70 6.70 11.14
CA VAL A 45 -15.09 6.79 9.81
C VAL A 45 -15.55 5.56 9.01
N THR A 46 -16.43 5.79 8.04
CA THR A 46 -16.96 4.72 7.19
C THR A 46 -16.10 4.60 5.93
N ILE A 47 -15.48 3.45 5.74
CA ILE A 47 -14.68 3.16 4.53
C ILE A 47 -15.62 2.60 3.45
N SER A 48 -15.54 3.16 2.23
CA SER A 48 -16.31 2.70 1.06
C SER A 48 -15.44 1.97 0.03
N LYS A 49 -14.18 2.42 -0.10
CA LYS A 49 -13.22 1.86 -1.06
C LYS A 49 -11.84 1.73 -0.43
N ILE A 50 -11.05 0.80 -0.91
CA ILE A 50 -9.61 0.73 -0.64
C ILE A 50 -8.84 0.72 -1.95
N GLY A 51 -7.62 1.25 -1.93
CA GLY A 51 -6.72 1.28 -3.06
C GLY A 51 -5.31 0.92 -2.62
N LEU A 52 -4.57 0.29 -3.54
CA LEU A 52 -3.16 -0.02 -3.41
C LEU A 52 -2.40 0.63 -4.56
N ALA A 53 -1.26 1.25 -4.24
CA ALA A 53 -0.34 1.80 -5.21
C ALA A 53 1.10 1.51 -4.83
N HIS A 54 1.93 1.52 -5.86
CA HIS A 54 3.36 1.28 -5.74
C HIS A 54 4.12 2.16 -6.75
N SER A 55 5.43 2.34 -6.52
CA SER A 55 6.36 2.99 -7.44
C SER A 55 7.78 2.51 -7.16
N THR A 56 8.36 1.83 -8.15
CA THR A 56 9.70 1.27 -8.08
C THR A 56 10.74 2.23 -8.69
N SER A 57 11.94 2.27 -8.12
CA SER A 57 13.12 2.87 -8.75
C SER A 57 14.36 2.04 -8.51
N ILE A 58 15.19 1.88 -9.54
CA ILE A 58 16.51 1.23 -9.42
C ILE A 58 17.68 2.21 -9.57
N SER A 59 17.40 3.51 -9.55
CA SER A 59 18.35 4.58 -9.86
C SER A 59 19.62 4.59 -8.99
N GLU A 60 19.53 4.08 -7.76
CA GLU A 60 20.63 3.96 -6.82
C GLU A 60 21.49 2.68 -7.01
N SER A 61 21.18 1.86 -8.02
CA SER A 61 22.01 0.71 -8.39
C SER A 61 23.39 1.14 -8.91
N LYS A 62 24.42 0.42 -8.48
CA LYS A 62 25.82 0.76 -8.73
C LYS A 62 26.52 -0.30 -9.56
N ASP A 63 27.31 0.19 -10.50
CA ASP A 63 28.21 -0.62 -11.30
C ASP A 63 29.47 -0.98 -10.49
N LEU A 64 30.15 -2.05 -10.87
CA LEU A 64 31.52 -2.32 -10.42
C LEU A 64 32.45 -1.24 -10.97
N GLY A 65 33.32 -0.68 -10.12
CA GLY A 65 34.30 0.31 -10.56
C GLY A 65 35.07 0.94 -9.42
N VAL A 66 35.47 2.19 -9.60
CA VAL A 66 36.14 3.02 -8.60
C VAL A 66 35.41 4.34 -8.44
N ASP A 67 35.33 4.85 -7.22
CA ASP A 67 34.78 6.18 -6.96
C ASP A 67 35.79 7.28 -7.30
N LYS A 68 35.35 8.54 -7.16
CA LYS A 68 36.17 9.74 -7.44
C LYS A 68 37.46 9.84 -6.60
N ASN A 69 37.58 9.07 -5.53
CA ASN A 69 38.75 9.03 -4.66
C ASN A 69 39.61 7.79 -4.91
N GLY A 70 39.33 7.02 -5.97
CA GLY A 70 40.04 5.78 -6.30
C GLY A 70 39.66 4.58 -5.42
N LYS A 71 38.58 4.67 -4.62
CA LYS A 71 38.14 3.55 -3.79
C LYS A 71 37.25 2.60 -4.59
N GLU A 72 37.44 1.30 -4.39
CA GLU A 72 36.61 0.26 -5.03
C GLU A 72 35.12 0.45 -4.70
N VAL A 73 34.30 0.39 -5.74
CA VAL A 73 32.85 0.36 -5.68
C VAL A 73 32.41 -1.02 -6.14
N LEU A 74 31.88 -1.80 -5.22
CA LEU A 74 31.30 -3.11 -5.53
C LEU A 74 29.92 -2.95 -6.21
N PRO A 75 29.55 -3.86 -7.11
CA PRO A 75 28.25 -3.83 -7.75
C PRO A 75 27.14 -4.11 -6.74
N VAL A 76 26.11 -3.28 -6.79
CA VAL A 76 24.94 -3.38 -5.92
C VAL A 76 23.71 -3.07 -6.74
N ALA A 77 22.75 -3.98 -6.76
CA ALA A 77 21.40 -3.66 -7.19
C ALA A 77 20.64 -3.08 -6.00
N GLN A 78 20.00 -1.94 -6.21
CA GLN A 78 19.06 -1.37 -5.25
C GLN A 78 17.71 -1.18 -5.92
N ALA A 79 16.67 -1.79 -5.37
CA ALA A 79 15.29 -1.55 -5.76
C ALA A 79 14.58 -0.84 -4.59
N ASP A 80 14.17 0.39 -4.85
CA ASP A 80 13.38 1.20 -3.93
C ASP A 80 11.91 1.14 -4.34
N GLU A 81 11.07 0.52 -3.52
CA GLU A 81 9.63 0.42 -3.72
C GLU A 81 8.91 1.36 -2.75
N THR A 82 8.17 2.34 -3.27
CA THR A 82 7.25 3.16 -2.46
C THR A 82 5.87 2.53 -2.50
N ILE A 83 5.23 2.30 -1.36
CA ILE A 83 3.98 1.55 -1.26
C ILE A 83 2.95 2.42 -0.54
N VAL A 84 1.73 2.50 -1.07
CA VAL A 84 0.63 3.27 -0.47
C VAL A 84 -0.64 2.42 -0.46
N ALA A 85 -1.15 2.11 0.73
CA ALA A 85 -2.50 1.61 0.93
C ALA A 85 -3.37 2.77 1.43
N ALA A 86 -4.48 3.04 0.75
CA ALA A 86 -5.40 4.11 1.14
C ALA A 86 -6.85 3.61 1.16
N ALA A 87 -7.62 4.07 2.13
CA ALA A 87 -9.05 3.85 2.24
C ALA A 87 -9.77 5.17 2.03
N PHE A 88 -10.90 5.15 1.33
CA PHE A 88 -11.66 6.33 0.98
C PHE A 88 -13.10 6.21 1.48
N ASP A 89 -13.67 7.32 1.93
CA ASP A 89 -15.09 7.40 2.29
C ASP A 89 -15.99 7.50 1.04
N LYS A 90 -17.30 7.66 1.23
CA LYS A 90 -18.26 7.77 0.11
C LYS A 90 -18.07 9.04 -0.73
N ASP A 91 -17.45 10.08 -0.16
CA ASP A 91 -17.18 11.36 -0.82
C ASP A 91 -15.80 11.35 -1.52
N GLY A 92 -15.08 10.22 -1.49
CA GLY A 92 -13.75 10.09 -2.07
C GLY A 92 -12.63 10.74 -1.25
N LYS A 93 -12.89 11.09 0.02
CA LYS A 93 -11.86 11.61 0.93
C LYS A 93 -11.11 10.47 1.60
N VAL A 94 -9.84 10.70 1.92
CA VAL A 94 -9.00 9.71 2.60
C VAL A 94 -9.54 9.46 4.01
N ALA A 95 -10.04 8.25 4.25
CA ALA A 95 -10.47 7.77 5.56
C ALA A 95 -9.28 7.23 6.38
N LYS A 96 -8.39 6.49 5.73
CA LYS A 96 -7.15 5.93 6.30
C LYS A 96 -6.08 5.88 5.21
N VAL A 97 -4.82 6.00 5.59
CA VAL A 97 -3.69 5.82 4.67
C VAL A 97 -2.49 5.26 5.41
N THR A 98 -1.79 4.31 4.80
CA THR A 98 -0.50 3.80 5.25
C THR A 98 0.49 3.86 4.10
N ILE A 99 1.64 4.48 4.35
CA ILE A 99 2.73 4.67 3.39
C ILE A 99 3.97 3.94 3.89
N ASP A 100 4.54 3.09 3.05
CA ASP A 100 5.81 2.40 3.34
C ASP A 100 6.85 2.62 2.23
N THR A 101 8.09 2.24 2.50
CA THR A 101 9.12 2.10 1.48
C THR A 101 9.99 0.88 1.78
N ALA A 102 10.06 -0.06 0.84
CA ALA A 102 11.13 -1.06 0.83
C ALA A 102 12.37 -0.46 0.14
N ARG A 103 13.55 -0.58 0.75
CA ARG A 103 14.83 -0.22 0.12
C ARG A 103 15.75 -1.41 0.10
N THR A 104 15.54 -2.27 -0.88
CA THR A 104 16.18 -3.57 -0.93
C THR A 104 17.49 -3.49 -1.69
N LYS A 105 18.56 -4.02 -1.09
CA LYS A 105 19.89 -4.09 -1.70
C LYS A 105 20.32 -5.52 -1.89
N VAL A 106 20.66 -5.88 -3.12
CA VAL A 106 21.31 -7.15 -3.46
C VAL A 106 22.76 -6.85 -3.82
N LYS A 107 23.66 -7.45 -3.06
CA LYS A 107 25.11 -7.19 -3.10
C LYS A 107 25.84 -8.30 -3.83
N PHE A 108 26.84 -7.89 -4.59
CA PHE A 108 27.77 -8.78 -5.29
C PHE A 108 29.21 -8.44 -4.89
N ASP A 109 30.09 -9.44 -4.94
CA ASP A 109 31.53 -9.22 -4.82
C ASP A 109 32.15 -8.71 -6.13
N LYS A 110 33.46 -8.47 -6.14
CA LYS A 110 34.21 -8.03 -7.33
C LYS A 110 34.24 -9.03 -8.47
N ASN A 111 33.96 -10.31 -8.19
CA ASN A 111 33.84 -11.39 -9.18
C ASN A 111 32.38 -11.61 -9.59
N LEU A 112 31.49 -10.69 -9.21
CA LEU A 112 30.06 -10.71 -9.45
C LEU A 112 29.36 -11.93 -8.83
N LYS A 113 29.95 -12.53 -7.79
CA LYS A 113 29.28 -13.54 -6.97
C LYS A 113 28.32 -12.85 -6.03
N LEU A 114 27.12 -13.43 -5.90
CA LEU A 114 26.12 -12.95 -4.96
C LEU A 114 26.63 -13.13 -3.53
N THR A 115 26.51 -12.08 -2.71
CA THR A 115 26.95 -12.08 -1.30
C THR A 115 25.84 -11.80 -0.30
N SER A 116 24.66 -11.40 -0.77
CA SER A 116 23.49 -11.24 0.10
C SER A 116 22.94 -12.62 0.49
N ASP A 117 22.49 -12.75 1.73
CA ASP A 117 21.79 -13.96 2.16
C ASP A 117 20.40 -13.98 1.53
N LEU A 118 20.14 -15.01 0.73
CA LEU A 118 18.88 -15.18 0.00
C LEU A 118 17.70 -15.53 0.91
N ASN A 119 17.97 -15.96 2.15
CA ASN A 119 16.95 -16.37 3.11
C ASN A 119 16.73 -15.34 4.23
N GLU A 120 17.54 -14.27 4.26
CA GLU A 120 17.37 -13.22 5.27
C GLU A 120 16.08 -12.43 4.98
N LYS A 121 15.25 -12.25 6.01
CA LYS A 121 14.05 -11.42 5.89
C LYS A 121 14.45 -9.98 5.58
N VAL A 122 13.99 -9.47 4.44
CA VAL A 122 14.18 -8.07 4.06
C VAL A 122 13.06 -7.24 4.67
N LYS A 123 13.42 -6.33 5.57
CA LYS A 123 12.45 -5.43 6.23
C LYS A 123 12.25 -4.12 5.45
N THR A 124 11.01 -3.63 5.40
CA THR A 124 10.68 -2.27 4.93
C THR A 124 11.10 -1.21 5.94
N LYS A 125 10.89 0.08 5.63
CA LYS A 125 11.19 1.15 6.59
C LYS A 125 10.21 1.17 7.76
N LEU A 126 8.92 0.89 7.56
CA LEU A 126 8.00 0.79 8.69
C LEU A 126 8.37 -0.37 9.60
N GLU A 127 8.66 -1.56 9.04
CA GLU A 127 9.07 -2.73 9.82
C GLU A 127 10.39 -2.52 10.59
N ARG A 128 11.30 -1.69 10.06
CA ARG A 128 12.53 -1.31 10.76
C ARG A 128 12.29 -0.30 11.89
N GLY A 129 11.29 0.57 11.78
CA GLY A 129 11.03 1.63 12.76
C GLY A 129 12.30 2.39 13.14
N GLU A 130 12.69 2.33 14.42
CA GLU A 130 13.92 2.97 14.92
C GLU A 130 15.22 2.38 14.35
N GLU A 131 15.23 1.12 13.96
CA GLU A 131 16.38 0.46 13.33
C GLU A 131 16.72 1.08 11.97
N TYR A 132 15.81 1.86 11.36
CA TYR A 132 16.09 2.59 10.14
C TYR A 132 17.20 3.65 10.35
N GLY A 133 17.21 4.30 11.52
CA GLY A 133 18.31 5.13 12.01
C GLY A 133 18.39 6.54 11.43
N MET A 134 17.30 7.08 10.89
CA MET A 134 17.23 8.44 10.35
C MET A 134 17.33 9.52 11.42
N LYS A 135 16.96 9.25 12.68
CA LYS A 135 17.06 10.20 13.80
C LYS A 135 18.46 10.82 13.89
N LYS A 136 19.52 10.06 13.55
CA LYS A 136 20.92 10.49 13.59
C LYS A 136 21.26 11.59 12.58
N VAL A 137 20.54 11.67 11.47
CA VAL A 137 20.79 12.63 10.38
C VAL A 137 19.63 13.62 10.18
N SER A 138 18.50 13.38 10.83
CA SER A 138 17.30 14.20 10.78
C SER A 138 17.49 15.49 11.58
N LYS A 139 17.31 16.66 10.94
CA LYS A 139 17.40 17.97 11.62
C LYS A 139 16.32 18.16 12.70
N ILE A 140 15.19 17.47 12.56
CA ILE A 140 14.08 17.51 13.51
C ILE A 140 14.10 16.35 14.51
N LYS A 141 15.19 15.55 14.53
CA LYS A 141 15.37 14.39 15.42
C LYS A 141 14.24 13.35 15.37
N LYS A 142 13.52 13.30 14.25
CA LYS A 142 12.50 12.28 13.96
C LYS A 142 13.04 11.20 13.03
N GLU A 143 12.60 9.97 13.26
CA GLU A 143 12.74 8.86 12.32
C GLU A 143 11.89 9.09 11.06
N TRP A 144 12.07 8.22 10.06
CA TRP A 144 11.26 8.26 8.85
C TRP A 144 9.79 7.89 9.12
N ASN A 145 9.53 6.85 9.91
CA ASN A 145 8.15 6.42 10.24
C ASN A 145 7.40 7.49 11.05
N GLU A 146 8.08 8.19 11.96
CA GLU A 146 7.48 9.31 12.70
C GLU A 146 7.11 10.48 11.78
N GLN A 147 7.88 10.77 10.73
CA GLN A 147 7.55 11.82 9.76
C GLN A 147 6.41 11.41 8.84
N ILE A 148 6.41 10.15 8.38
CA ILE A 148 5.34 9.63 7.54
C ILE A 148 4.01 9.58 8.28
N ALA A 149 4.00 9.20 9.55
CA ALA A 149 2.78 9.23 10.36
C ALA A 149 2.15 10.64 10.44
N GLU A 150 2.96 11.70 10.48
CA GLU A 150 2.45 13.09 10.45
C GLU A 150 1.89 13.46 9.07
N LEU A 151 2.52 12.99 7.98
CA LEU A 151 2.01 13.17 6.62
C LEU A 151 0.68 12.42 6.43
N GLU A 152 0.58 11.18 6.91
CA GLU A 152 -0.64 10.37 6.86
C GLU A 152 -1.78 11.04 7.63
N LYS A 153 -1.53 11.53 8.85
CA LYS A 153 -2.52 12.28 9.63
C LYS A 153 -3.03 13.50 8.89
N TRP A 154 -2.13 14.22 8.21
CA TRP A 154 -2.51 15.38 7.40
C TRP A 154 -3.40 15.03 6.21
N MET A 155 -3.21 13.85 5.61
CA MET A 155 -4.02 13.39 4.47
C MET A 155 -5.45 13.00 4.87
N ILE A 156 -5.69 12.57 6.11
CA ILE A 156 -7.02 12.13 6.57
C ILE A 156 -8.05 13.26 6.44
N GLY A 157 -9.21 12.93 5.87
CA GLY A 157 -10.33 13.85 5.64
C GLY A 157 -10.18 14.75 4.41
N LYS A 158 -9.05 14.66 3.69
CA LYS A 158 -8.80 15.40 2.45
C LYS A 158 -9.14 14.56 1.21
N THR A 159 -9.53 15.25 0.15
CA THR A 159 -9.62 14.71 -1.20
C THR A 159 -8.24 14.55 -1.83
N VAL A 160 -8.14 13.73 -2.89
CA VAL A 160 -6.89 13.59 -3.66
C VAL A 160 -6.43 14.94 -4.23
N ASP A 161 -7.34 15.78 -4.70
CA ASP A 161 -6.99 17.09 -5.26
C ASP A 161 -6.40 18.04 -4.22
N GLU A 162 -6.96 18.05 -3.00
CA GLU A 162 -6.38 18.81 -1.88
C GLU A 162 -4.98 18.31 -1.50
N ILE A 163 -4.75 16.99 -1.53
CA ILE A 163 -3.46 16.38 -1.25
C ILE A 163 -2.44 16.74 -2.34
N LYS A 164 -2.83 16.66 -3.61
CA LYS A 164 -2.00 17.07 -4.75
C LYS A 164 -1.68 18.56 -4.75
N GLY A 165 -2.58 19.38 -4.21
CA GLY A 165 -2.40 20.81 -4.01
C GLY A 165 -1.45 21.20 -2.88
N MET A 166 -0.81 20.24 -2.18
CA MET A 166 0.16 20.54 -1.13
C MET A 166 1.26 21.46 -1.64
N LYS A 167 1.46 22.59 -0.95
CA LYS A 167 2.62 23.45 -1.19
C LYS A 167 3.89 22.72 -0.76
N VAL A 168 4.89 22.74 -1.63
CA VAL A 168 6.20 22.15 -1.38
C VAL A 168 7.30 23.14 -1.71
N LYS A 169 8.48 22.93 -1.12
CA LYS A 169 9.69 23.69 -1.42
C LYS A 169 10.90 22.77 -1.56
N LYS A 170 11.90 23.26 -2.30
CA LYS A 170 13.24 22.64 -2.35
C LYS A 170 14.06 23.08 -1.15
N ARG A 171 14.61 22.11 -0.41
CA ARG A 171 15.60 22.35 0.64
C ARG A 171 17.03 22.17 0.13
N ASP A 172 17.25 21.10 -0.64
CA ASP A 172 18.54 20.73 -1.22
C ASP A 172 18.31 19.77 -2.42
N ASP A 173 19.36 19.39 -3.15
CA ASP A 173 19.24 18.54 -4.35
C ASP A 173 18.68 17.14 -4.08
N LYS A 174 18.79 16.64 -2.84
CA LYS A 174 18.21 15.35 -2.43
C LYS A 174 16.81 15.51 -1.85
N HIS A 175 16.37 16.74 -1.59
CA HIS A 175 15.12 17.07 -0.92
C HIS A 175 14.43 18.22 -1.67
N VAL A 176 13.98 17.90 -2.88
CA VAL A 176 13.42 18.86 -3.84
C VAL A 176 11.97 19.24 -3.57
N SER A 177 11.23 18.39 -2.85
CA SER A 177 9.78 18.54 -2.64
C SER A 177 9.39 18.24 -1.19
N ILE A 178 9.92 19.01 -0.23
CA ILE A 178 9.52 18.90 1.19
C ILE A 178 8.26 19.75 1.44
N PRO A 179 7.41 19.40 2.43
CA PRO A 179 6.21 20.19 2.72
C PRO A 179 6.52 21.65 3.09
N ASP A 180 5.69 22.54 2.55
CA ASP A 180 5.64 23.98 2.87
C ASP A 180 4.25 24.39 3.39
N ALA A 181 3.50 23.42 3.93
CA ALA A 181 2.30 23.65 4.71
C ALA A 181 2.69 23.88 6.19
N GLU A 182 2.17 24.94 6.81
CA GLU A 182 2.58 25.39 8.15
C GLU A 182 2.52 24.25 9.18
N GLU A 183 1.46 23.45 9.12
CA GLU A 183 1.22 22.31 10.00
C GLU A 183 2.20 21.14 9.82
N LEU A 184 2.96 21.08 8.71
CA LEU A 184 3.92 20.01 8.41
C LEU A 184 5.39 20.44 8.40
N THR A 185 5.69 21.73 8.22
CA THR A 185 7.08 22.21 8.04
C THR A 185 8.05 21.82 9.16
N SER A 186 7.57 21.71 10.40
CA SER A 186 8.36 21.28 11.56
C SER A 186 8.28 19.77 11.84
N LEU A 187 7.40 19.06 11.13
CA LEU A 187 7.07 17.66 11.37
C LEU A 187 7.60 16.72 10.28
N VAL A 188 7.76 17.20 9.05
CA VAL A 188 8.11 16.41 7.87
C VAL A 188 9.18 17.14 7.06
N THR A 189 10.35 16.52 6.94
CA THR A 189 11.53 17.09 6.25
C THR A 189 12.06 16.22 5.11
N ILE A 190 11.30 15.18 4.76
CA ILE A 190 11.55 14.30 3.61
C ILE A 190 10.75 14.77 2.40
N SER A 191 11.21 14.42 1.19
CA SER A 191 10.45 14.66 -0.03
C SER A 191 9.15 13.86 -0.03
N VAL A 192 8.03 14.48 -0.40
CA VAL A 192 6.69 13.86 -0.32
C VAL A 192 6.02 13.58 -1.66
N GLU A 193 6.62 14.03 -2.77
CA GLU A 193 6.06 13.90 -4.13
C GLU A 193 5.62 12.47 -4.46
N LYS A 194 6.47 11.47 -4.22
CA LYS A 194 6.14 10.06 -4.50
C LYS A 194 4.98 9.54 -3.65
N TYR A 195 4.84 10.03 -2.42
CA TYR A 195 3.76 9.64 -1.52
C TYR A 195 2.43 10.23 -1.96
N ILE A 196 2.44 11.51 -2.38
CA ILE A 196 1.27 12.19 -2.97
C ILE A 196 0.82 11.48 -4.26
N ALA A 197 1.77 11.20 -5.17
CA ALA A 197 1.48 10.46 -6.39
C ALA A 197 0.96 9.04 -6.11
N GLY A 198 1.49 8.39 -5.06
CA GLY A 198 1.01 7.10 -4.58
C GLY A 198 -0.45 7.14 -4.11
N VAL A 199 -0.86 8.15 -3.35
CA VAL A 199 -2.28 8.32 -2.94
C VAL A 199 -3.19 8.53 -4.16
N GLU A 200 -2.76 9.34 -5.14
CA GLU A 200 -3.51 9.51 -6.39
C GLU A 200 -3.67 8.19 -7.15
N LYS A 201 -2.57 7.43 -7.30
CA LYS A 201 -2.60 6.13 -7.96
C LYS A 201 -3.48 5.14 -7.19
N ALA A 202 -3.41 5.14 -5.86
CA ALA A 202 -4.26 4.28 -5.02
C ALA A 202 -5.73 4.61 -5.20
N TYR A 203 -6.10 5.89 -5.26
CA TYR A 203 -7.48 6.31 -5.52
C TYR A 203 -7.98 5.87 -6.90
N LYS A 204 -7.15 5.99 -7.95
CA LYS A 204 -7.50 5.53 -9.30
C LYS A 204 -7.70 4.02 -9.36
N ASN A 205 -6.93 3.28 -8.56
CA ASN A 205 -7.00 1.82 -8.47
C ASN A 205 -8.00 1.33 -7.41
N ALA A 206 -8.77 2.23 -6.78
CA ALA A 206 -9.57 1.87 -5.63
C ALA A 206 -10.77 1.00 -6.00
N VAL A 207 -11.00 -0.06 -5.22
CA VAL A 207 -12.13 -0.99 -5.35
C VAL A 207 -13.08 -0.84 -4.18
N GLU A 208 -14.36 -1.14 -4.41
CA GLU A 208 -15.36 -1.17 -3.36
C GLU A 208 -15.09 -2.30 -2.36
N VAL A 209 -15.40 -2.04 -1.09
CA VAL A 209 -15.33 -3.03 -0.02
C VAL A 209 -16.73 -3.37 0.48
N LYS A 210 -16.90 -4.53 1.12
CA LYS A 210 -18.14 -4.86 1.81
C LYS A 210 -18.43 -3.84 2.92
N GLU A 211 -19.71 -3.62 3.19
CA GLU A 211 -20.14 -2.74 4.27
C GLU A 211 -19.56 -3.18 5.62
N GLY A 212 -19.32 -2.20 6.50
CA GLY A 212 -18.75 -2.44 7.84
C GLY A 212 -17.24 -2.29 7.94
N ALA A 213 -16.55 -1.90 6.86
CA ALA A 213 -15.13 -1.58 6.89
C ALA A 213 -14.80 -0.39 7.81
N VAL A 214 -13.96 -0.64 8.82
CA VAL A 214 -13.56 0.36 9.84
C VAL A 214 -12.04 0.51 9.98
N LYS A 215 -11.26 -0.49 9.55
CA LYS A 215 -9.80 -0.47 9.59
C LYS A 215 -9.20 -0.74 8.22
N LEU A 216 -8.01 -0.17 7.99
CA LEU A 216 -7.15 -0.49 6.85
C LEU A 216 -5.79 -0.96 7.36
N GLY A 217 -5.32 -2.07 6.82
CA GLY A 217 -3.97 -2.60 7.01
C GLY A 217 -3.15 -2.57 5.73
N LEU A 218 -1.85 -2.36 5.87
CA LEU A 218 -0.85 -2.64 4.84
C LEU A 218 0.07 -3.75 5.35
N GLY A 219 0.28 -4.77 4.53
CA GLY A 219 1.31 -5.79 4.77
C GLY A 219 2.18 -6.01 3.55
N THR A 220 3.40 -6.48 3.80
CA THR A 220 4.45 -6.60 2.80
C THR A 220 5.31 -7.83 3.05
N GLU A 221 5.65 -8.55 1.99
CA GLU A 221 6.68 -9.60 2.07
C GLU A 221 7.71 -9.35 0.96
N VAL A 222 8.98 -9.26 1.34
CA VAL A 222 10.07 -8.88 0.43
C VAL A 222 11.09 -10.01 0.35
N SER A 223 11.24 -10.57 -0.84
CA SER A 223 12.18 -11.66 -1.12
C SER A 223 13.21 -11.25 -2.16
N ILE A 224 14.44 -11.70 -1.95
CA ILE A 224 15.52 -11.63 -2.95
C ILE A 224 15.92 -13.02 -3.46
N GLY A 225 15.18 -14.06 -3.08
CA GLY A 225 15.54 -15.47 -3.23
C GLY A 225 15.83 -15.92 -4.68
N ASN A 226 15.31 -15.18 -5.67
CA ASN A 226 15.51 -15.46 -7.09
C ASN A 226 16.76 -14.77 -7.70
N SER A 227 17.53 -14.05 -6.89
CA SER A 227 18.78 -13.40 -7.31
C SER A 227 19.88 -14.41 -7.61
N LYS A 228 20.76 -14.08 -8.57
CA LYS A 228 21.82 -14.96 -9.07
C LYS A 228 23.12 -14.18 -9.23
N GLY A 229 24.24 -14.78 -8.83
CA GLY A 229 25.57 -14.29 -9.18
C GLY A 229 26.09 -14.86 -10.50
N LEU A 230 27.21 -14.34 -10.99
CA LEU A 230 27.90 -14.86 -12.17
C LEU A 230 28.26 -16.34 -11.97
N GLY A 231 27.97 -17.18 -12.95
CA GLY A 231 28.30 -18.61 -12.89
C GLY A 231 27.82 -19.38 -14.12
N VAL A 232 27.56 -20.67 -13.92
CA VAL A 232 26.97 -21.55 -14.93
C VAL A 232 25.78 -22.28 -14.33
N ASP A 233 24.77 -22.56 -15.15
CA ASP A 233 23.63 -23.39 -14.75
C ASP A 233 23.99 -24.88 -14.79
N LYS A 234 23.01 -25.72 -14.42
CA LYS A 234 23.15 -27.19 -14.39
C LYS A 234 23.51 -27.83 -15.75
N ASN A 235 23.31 -27.12 -16.85
CA ASN A 235 23.63 -27.58 -18.20
C ASN A 235 24.94 -26.96 -18.73
N GLY A 236 25.70 -26.27 -17.87
CA GLY A 236 26.94 -25.58 -18.24
C GLY A 236 26.72 -24.27 -19.00
N LYS A 237 25.50 -23.76 -19.09
CA LYS A 237 25.23 -22.47 -19.74
C LYS A 237 25.55 -21.32 -18.80
N GLU A 238 26.19 -20.29 -19.33
CA GLU A 238 26.50 -19.09 -18.55
C GLU A 238 25.26 -18.42 -17.95
N VAL A 239 25.40 -18.02 -16.69
CA VAL A 239 24.43 -17.23 -15.92
C VAL A 239 25.10 -15.91 -15.59
N LEU A 240 24.55 -14.81 -16.12
CA LEU A 240 24.96 -13.46 -15.74
C LEU A 240 24.38 -13.06 -14.37
N PRO A 241 25.02 -12.14 -13.65
CA PRO A 241 24.49 -11.64 -12.39
C PRO A 241 23.18 -10.90 -12.62
N MET A 242 22.21 -11.21 -11.78
CA MET A 242 20.89 -10.58 -11.83
C MET A 242 20.32 -10.57 -10.41
N ALA A 243 19.95 -9.40 -9.94
CA ALA A 243 19.19 -9.26 -8.71
C ALA A 243 17.70 -9.25 -9.04
N GLN A 244 16.93 -10.10 -8.37
CA GLN A 244 15.47 -10.05 -8.41
C GLN A 244 14.96 -9.71 -7.01
N VAL A 245 14.20 -8.63 -6.92
CA VAL A 245 13.50 -8.20 -5.71
C VAL A 245 12.01 -8.38 -5.95
N ASP A 246 11.43 -9.39 -5.29
CA ASP A 246 10.01 -9.65 -5.27
C ASP A 246 9.42 -8.95 -4.03
N THR A 247 8.54 -7.97 -4.24
CA THR A 247 7.83 -7.26 -3.16
C THR A 247 6.35 -7.52 -3.30
N THR A 248 5.82 -8.40 -2.45
CA THR A 248 4.39 -8.68 -2.32
C THR A 248 3.78 -7.66 -1.37
N MET A 249 2.62 -7.11 -1.72
CA MET A 249 1.95 -6.03 -0.99
C MET A 249 0.48 -6.36 -0.86
N ALA A 250 -0.11 -6.13 0.32
CA ALA A 250 -1.54 -6.31 0.56
C ALA A 250 -2.14 -5.06 1.24
N ALA A 251 -3.15 -4.45 0.60
CA ALA A 251 -4.03 -3.48 1.23
C ALA A 251 -5.33 -4.21 1.63
N THR A 252 -5.58 -4.33 2.93
CA THR A 252 -6.70 -5.13 3.44
C THR A 252 -7.59 -4.29 4.35
N ALA A 253 -8.88 -4.23 4.05
CA ALA A 253 -9.90 -3.63 4.89
C ALA A 253 -10.49 -4.67 5.84
N PHE A 254 -10.69 -4.26 7.10
CA PHE A 254 -11.27 -5.11 8.13
C PHE A 254 -12.53 -4.47 8.74
N ASP A 255 -13.49 -5.31 9.10
CA ASP A 255 -14.62 -4.93 9.92
C ASP A 255 -14.25 -4.82 11.41
N LYS A 256 -15.23 -4.43 12.23
CA LYS A 256 -15.05 -4.28 13.69
C LYS A 256 -14.69 -5.59 14.40
N ASP A 257 -15.00 -6.74 13.79
CA ASP A 257 -14.78 -8.07 14.33
C ASP A 257 -13.45 -8.67 13.80
N GLY A 258 -12.68 -7.90 13.01
CA GLY A 258 -11.39 -8.31 12.47
C GLY A 258 -11.49 -9.22 11.24
N LYS A 259 -12.65 -9.28 10.58
CA LYS A 259 -12.82 -10.02 9.33
C LYS A 259 -12.49 -9.14 8.13
N VAL A 260 -11.91 -9.75 7.11
CA VAL A 260 -11.62 -9.07 5.85
C VAL A 260 -12.92 -8.70 5.15
N VAL A 261 -13.06 -7.43 4.77
CA VAL A 261 -14.19 -6.90 3.98
C VAL A 261 -13.76 -6.36 2.61
N GLY A 262 -12.46 -6.28 2.37
CA GLY A 262 -11.86 -5.99 1.06
C GLY A 262 -10.36 -6.27 1.09
N ASN A 263 -9.81 -6.71 -0.02
CA ASN A 263 -8.39 -7.06 -0.11
C ASN A 263 -7.87 -6.78 -1.53
N ILE A 264 -6.72 -6.12 -1.62
CA ILE A 264 -5.97 -5.95 -2.87
C ILE A 264 -4.55 -6.43 -2.63
N ILE A 265 -4.09 -7.38 -3.43
CA ILE A 265 -2.75 -7.95 -3.39
C ILE A 265 -2.06 -7.72 -4.73
N ASP A 266 -0.80 -7.28 -4.67
CA ASP A 266 0.04 -7.13 -5.85
C ASP A 266 1.47 -7.58 -5.57
N THR A 267 2.24 -7.84 -6.62
CA THR A 267 3.67 -8.15 -6.52
C THR A 267 4.46 -7.34 -7.53
N ALA A 268 5.42 -6.55 -7.05
CA ALA A 268 6.48 -5.99 -7.90
C ALA A 268 7.59 -7.03 -8.03
N GLN A 269 7.98 -7.39 -9.27
CA GLN A 269 9.09 -8.32 -9.53
C GLN A 269 10.22 -7.60 -10.25
N THR A 270 10.96 -6.82 -9.49
CA THR A 270 11.98 -5.92 -10.04
C THR A 270 13.25 -6.68 -10.32
N LYS A 271 13.74 -6.61 -11.56
CA LYS A 271 15.01 -7.22 -11.97
C LYS A 271 16.05 -6.16 -12.31
N VAL A 272 17.24 -6.32 -11.76
CA VAL A 272 18.42 -5.52 -12.08
C VAL A 272 19.50 -6.44 -12.61
N GLU A 273 19.79 -6.32 -13.89
CA GLU A 273 20.75 -7.16 -14.62
C GLU A 273 22.11 -6.47 -14.70
N PHE A 274 23.16 -7.30 -14.71
CA PHE A 274 24.54 -6.85 -14.88
C PHE A 274 25.21 -7.59 -16.03
N ASP A 275 26.12 -6.89 -16.73
CA ASP A 275 27.05 -7.54 -17.65
C ASP A 275 28.20 -8.25 -16.90
N LYS A 276 29.12 -8.89 -17.65
CA LYS A 276 30.28 -9.60 -17.08
C LYS A 276 31.32 -8.66 -16.46
N GLN A 277 31.22 -7.36 -16.72
CA GLN A 277 32.08 -6.32 -16.17
C GLN A 277 31.45 -5.68 -14.93
N GLY A 278 30.26 -6.11 -14.53
CA GLY A 278 29.54 -5.60 -13.38
C GLY A 278 28.85 -4.27 -13.64
N LYS A 279 28.59 -3.89 -14.89
CA LYS A 279 27.77 -2.71 -15.21
C LYS A 279 26.30 -3.08 -15.22
N VAL A 280 25.46 -2.21 -14.66
CA VAL A 280 24.01 -2.38 -14.75
C VAL A 280 23.57 -2.23 -16.21
N THR A 281 22.88 -3.24 -16.74
CA THR A 281 22.34 -3.23 -18.11
C THR A 281 20.86 -2.89 -18.16
N THR A 282 20.14 -3.02 -17.04
CA THR A 282 18.76 -2.56 -16.92
C THR A 282 18.71 -1.03 -16.98
N ASP A 283 17.77 -0.47 -17.75
CA ASP A 283 17.58 0.99 -17.79
C ASP A 283 17.18 1.52 -16.41
N LYS A 284 18.07 2.33 -15.80
CA LYS A 284 17.85 2.92 -14.48
C LYS A 284 16.68 3.91 -14.44
N LYS A 285 16.24 4.39 -15.60
CA LYS A 285 15.08 5.28 -15.77
C LYS A 285 13.84 4.55 -16.32
N GLY A 286 13.93 3.23 -16.50
CA GLY A 286 12.86 2.42 -17.04
C GLY A 286 11.62 2.44 -16.14
N GLU A 287 10.48 2.09 -16.75
CA GLU A 287 9.25 1.83 -16.02
C GLU A 287 9.27 0.39 -15.48
N PHE A 288 8.89 0.22 -14.22
CA PHE A 288 8.84 -1.07 -13.54
C PHE A 288 7.40 -1.32 -13.10
N LYS A 289 6.70 -2.15 -13.87
CA LYS A 289 5.30 -2.52 -13.63
C LYS A 289 5.19 -3.70 -12.67
N THR A 290 4.17 -3.71 -11.82
CA THR A 290 3.81 -4.92 -11.05
C THR A 290 3.12 -5.97 -11.91
N LYS A 291 2.87 -7.14 -11.32
CA LYS A 291 2.09 -8.20 -11.98
C LYS A 291 0.67 -7.76 -12.33
N THR A 292 -0.01 -6.99 -11.47
CA THR A 292 -1.34 -6.46 -11.80
C THR A 292 -1.28 -5.49 -12.97
N GLU A 293 -0.30 -4.57 -13.00
CA GLU A 293 -0.14 -3.60 -14.09
C GLU A 293 0.27 -4.23 -15.41
N LEU A 294 1.02 -5.33 -15.37
CA LEU A 294 1.34 -6.12 -16.55
C LEU A 294 0.11 -6.86 -17.10
N GLY A 295 -0.78 -7.36 -16.24
CA GLY A 295 -1.96 -8.12 -16.65
C GLY A 295 -1.59 -9.27 -17.60
N GLU A 296 -2.13 -9.26 -18.82
CA GLU A 296 -1.81 -10.25 -19.87
C GLU A 296 -0.34 -10.18 -20.34
N GLU A 297 0.33 -9.04 -20.24
CA GLU A 297 1.76 -8.90 -20.58
C GLU A 297 2.67 -9.73 -19.65
N TYR A 298 2.19 -10.07 -18.45
CA TYR A 298 2.92 -10.95 -17.53
C TYR A 298 3.11 -12.36 -18.12
N GLY A 299 2.14 -12.84 -18.91
CA GLY A 299 2.27 -14.03 -19.74
C GLY A 299 2.20 -15.37 -19.00
N MET A 300 1.64 -15.42 -17.78
CA MET A 300 1.45 -16.66 -17.03
C MET A 300 0.46 -17.60 -17.71
N LYS A 301 -0.52 -17.08 -18.46
CA LYS A 301 -1.58 -17.87 -19.11
C LYS A 301 -1.03 -18.99 -19.99
N LYS A 302 0.11 -18.74 -20.64
CA LYS A 302 0.82 -19.71 -21.51
C LYS A 302 1.35 -20.91 -20.74
N ARG A 303 1.71 -20.72 -19.46
CA ARG A 303 2.28 -21.76 -18.58
C ARG A 303 1.26 -22.29 -17.57
N SER A 304 0.17 -21.57 -17.34
CA SER A 304 -0.91 -21.92 -16.43
C SER A 304 -1.69 -23.12 -16.94
N LYS A 305 -1.83 -24.16 -16.10
CA LYS A 305 -2.64 -25.35 -16.43
C LYS A 305 -4.13 -25.03 -16.53
N ILE A 306 -4.58 -24.00 -15.80
CA ILE A 306 -5.97 -23.54 -15.78
C ILE A 306 -6.25 -22.40 -16.76
N LYS A 307 -5.27 -22.04 -17.61
CA LYS A 307 -5.38 -20.99 -18.64
C LYS A 307 -5.81 -19.63 -18.12
N LYS A 308 -5.46 -19.34 -16.86
CA LYS A 308 -5.61 -18.02 -16.23
C LYS A 308 -4.28 -17.31 -16.10
N GLU A 309 -4.30 -16.00 -16.23
CA GLU A 309 -3.19 -15.12 -15.84
C GLU A 309 -3.00 -15.05 -14.33
N TRP A 310 -1.94 -14.36 -13.90
CA TRP A 310 -1.68 -14.14 -12.48
C TRP A 310 -2.75 -13.27 -11.83
N ASN A 311 -3.12 -12.15 -12.45
CA ASN A 311 -4.13 -11.21 -11.93
C ASN A 311 -5.52 -11.86 -11.82
N GLU A 312 -5.88 -12.77 -12.74
CA GLU A 312 -7.13 -13.52 -12.66
C GLU A 312 -7.14 -14.52 -11.49
N GLN A 313 -5.99 -15.07 -11.10
CA GLN A 313 -5.89 -16.02 -10.00
C GLN A 313 -5.80 -15.32 -8.65
N ILE A 314 -5.03 -14.23 -8.53
CA ILE A 314 -4.96 -13.47 -7.28
C ILE A 314 -6.32 -12.89 -6.90
N ALA A 315 -7.12 -12.46 -7.90
CA ALA A 315 -8.49 -11.99 -7.66
C ALA A 315 -9.39 -13.07 -7.05
N GLU A 316 -9.21 -14.35 -7.39
CA GLU A 316 -9.96 -15.44 -6.75
C GLU A 316 -9.48 -15.69 -5.31
N PHE A 317 -8.18 -15.57 -5.05
CA PHE A 317 -7.64 -15.63 -3.69
C PHE A 317 -8.15 -14.46 -2.82
N GLU A 318 -8.12 -13.23 -3.33
CA GLU A 318 -8.67 -12.04 -2.67
C GLU A 318 -10.14 -12.23 -2.31
N LYS A 319 -10.98 -12.69 -3.25
CA LYS A 319 -12.40 -13.00 -2.98
C LYS A 319 -12.56 -14.03 -1.86
N TRP A 320 -11.74 -15.08 -1.86
CA TRP A 320 -11.78 -16.11 -0.83
C TRP A 320 -11.41 -15.57 0.56
N THR A 321 -10.54 -14.56 0.66
CA THR A 321 -10.22 -13.93 1.96
C THR A 321 -11.41 -13.20 2.59
N VAL A 322 -12.36 -12.71 1.79
CA VAL A 322 -13.45 -11.87 2.29
C VAL A 322 -14.39 -12.66 3.21
N GLY A 323 -14.64 -12.11 4.40
CA GLY A 323 -15.45 -12.70 5.46
C GLY A 323 -14.66 -13.57 6.44
N LYS A 324 -13.34 -13.74 6.21
CA LYS A 324 -12.44 -14.54 7.06
C LYS A 324 -11.59 -13.66 7.96
N THR A 325 -11.13 -14.20 9.09
CA THR A 325 -10.10 -13.57 9.93
C THR A 325 -8.70 -13.89 9.41
N ALA A 326 -7.69 -13.14 9.88
CA ALA A 326 -6.30 -13.41 9.54
C ALA A 326 -5.86 -14.82 9.99
N GLU A 327 -6.37 -15.33 11.10
CA GLU A 327 -6.08 -16.68 11.59
C GLU A 327 -6.65 -17.76 10.68
N GLU A 328 -7.88 -17.58 10.18
CA GLU A 328 -8.49 -18.49 9.21
C GLU A 328 -7.73 -18.51 7.88
N ILE A 329 -7.29 -17.34 7.41
CA ILE A 329 -6.47 -17.21 6.19
C ILE A 329 -5.10 -17.86 6.38
N LYS A 330 -4.45 -17.61 7.53
CA LYS A 330 -3.18 -18.22 7.90
C LYS A 330 -3.27 -19.74 8.01
N GLY A 331 -4.40 -20.26 8.49
CA GLY A 331 -4.68 -21.68 8.62
C GLY A 331 -5.12 -22.37 7.33
N MET A 332 -5.09 -21.69 6.17
CA MET A 332 -5.51 -22.28 4.91
C MET A 332 -4.69 -23.54 4.60
N LYS A 333 -5.40 -24.62 4.22
CA LYS A 333 -4.75 -25.84 3.76
C LYS A 333 -4.05 -25.58 2.44
N VAL A 334 -2.80 -26.02 2.35
CA VAL A 334 -1.97 -25.94 1.16
C VAL A 334 -1.32 -27.29 0.89
N LYS A 335 -0.92 -27.50 -0.37
CA LYS A 335 -0.15 -28.67 -0.78
C LYS A 335 0.99 -28.29 -1.71
N LYS A 336 2.04 -29.13 -1.71
CA LYS A 336 3.11 -29.07 -2.69
C LYS A 336 2.67 -29.75 -3.99
N ARG A 337 2.75 -29.03 -5.10
CA ARG A 337 2.54 -29.59 -6.45
C ARG A 337 3.85 -29.98 -7.11
N ASP A 338 4.85 -29.11 -7.01
CA ASP A 338 6.19 -29.31 -7.58
C ASP A 338 7.22 -28.43 -6.83
N ASN A 339 8.50 -28.48 -7.21
CA ASN A 339 9.56 -27.72 -6.52
C ASN A 339 9.43 -26.20 -6.65
N ASN A 340 8.71 -25.69 -7.66
CA ASN A 340 8.46 -24.26 -7.83
C ASN A 340 7.09 -23.85 -7.27
N HIS A 341 6.28 -24.80 -6.81
CA HIS A 341 4.91 -24.61 -6.32
C HIS A 341 4.72 -25.41 -5.05
N VAL A 342 5.30 -24.88 -3.97
CA VAL A 342 5.47 -25.60 -2.69
C VAL A 342 4.23 -25.51 -1.79
N ALA A 343 3.42 -24.46 -1.95
CA ALA A 343 2.20 -24.25 -1.18
C ALA A 343 1.11 -23.64 -2.06
N ILE A 344 0.48 -24.46 -2.91
CA ILE A 344 -0.74 -24.07 -3.63
C ILE A 344 -1.97 -24.34 -2.76
N PRO A 345 -3.09 -23.61 -2.92
CA PRO A 345 -4.31 -23.88 -2.16
C PRO A 345 -4.78 -25.33 -2.28
N ASP A 346 -5.16 -25.92 -1.14
CA ASP A 346 -5.79 -27.23 -1.01
C ASP A 346 -7.15 -27.11 -0.30
N VAL A 347 -7.92 -26.12 -0.76
CA VAL A 347 -9.31 -25.88 -0.39
C VAL A 347 -10.16 -25.96 -1.65
N GLU A 348 -11.37 -26.53 -1.54
CA GLU A 348 -12.21 -26.88 -2.69
C GLU A 348 -12.52 -25.64 -3.55
N GLU A 349 -12.77 -24.51 -2.89
CA GLU A 349 -13.12 -23.24 -3.50
C GLU A 349 -12.02 -22.67 -4.39
N LEU A 350 -10.75 -23.04 -4.16
CA LEU A 350 -9.59 -22.48 -4.88
C LEU A 350 -8.84 -23.49 -5.74
N THR A 351 -9.02 -24.79 -5.55
CA THR A 351 -8.18 -25.83 -6.19
C THR A 351 -8.18 -25.76 -7.73
N SER A 352 -9.29 -25.33 -8.34
CA SER A 352 -9.41 -25.14 -9.80
C SER A 352 -9.19 -23.69 -10.26
N LEU A 353 -9.03 -22.76 -9.32
CA LEU A 353 -9.00 -21.32 -9.58
C LEU A 353 -7.63 -20.69 -9.33
N VAL A 354 -6.81 -21.27 -8.44
CA VAL A 354 -5.52 -20.73 -8.01
C VAL A 354 -4.49 -21.84 -8.00
N THR A 355 -3.46 -21.70 -8.84
CA THR A 355 -2.40 -22.71 -9.02
C THR A 355 -1.00 -22.20 -8.72
N MET A 356 -0.91 -20.96 -8.23
CA MET A 356 0.32 -20.34 -7.74
C MET A 356 0.54 -20.66 -6.27
N THR A 357 1.80 -20.54 -5.82
CA THR A 357 2.14 -20.52 -4.40
C THR A 357 1.54 -19.28 -3.75
N VAL A 358 1.00 -19.41 -2.53
CA VAL A 358 0.23 -18.35 -1.86
C VAL A 358 0.75 -17.95 -0.47
N GLU A 359 1.89 -18.51 -0.03
CA GLU A 359 2.49 -18.21 1.29
C GLU A 359 2.72 -16.70 1.49
N ASP A 360 3.44 -16.04 0.58
CA ASP A 360 3.69 -14.59 0.67
C ASP A 360 2.40 -13.77 0.68
N TYR A 361 1.34 -14.22 -0.01
CA TYR A 361 0.04 -13.53 -0.03
C TYR A 361 -0.70 -13.66 1.30
N ILE A 362 -0.64 -14.85 1.91
CA ILE A 362 -1.16 -15.09 3.25
C ILE A 362 -0.39 -14.23 4.27
N GLU A 363 0.93 -14.22 4.19
CA GLU A 363 1.79 -13.46 5.10
C GLU A 363 1.53 -11.96 5.01
N ALA A 364 1.42 -11.42 3.79
CA ALA A 364 1.07 -10.01 3.59
C ALA A 364 -0.31 -9.66 4.18
N VAL A 365 -1.34 -10.50 4.02
CA VAL A 365 -2.66 -10.25 4.64
C VAL A 365 -2.60 -10.35 6.17
N VAL A 366 -1.85 -11.31 6.70
CA VAL A 366 -1.64 -11.48 8.15
C VAL A 366 -0.90 -10.27 8.74
N GLU A 367 0.12 -9.76 8.04
CA GLU A 367 0.80 -8.54 8.46
C GLU A 367 -0.11 -7.32 8.35
N ALA A 368 -0.90 -7.20 7.29
CA ALA A 368 -1.90 -6.15 7.15
C ALA A 368 -2.85 -6.11 8.35
N ASN A 369 -3.32 -7.27 8.84
CA ASN A 369 -4.15 -7.34 10.04
C ASN A 369 -3.45 -6.79 11.30
N LYS A 370 -2.15 -7.09 11.48
CA LYS A 370 -1.36 -6.57 12.61
C LYS A 370 -1.16 -5.05 12.52
N ASN A 371 -1.03 -4.54 11.30
CA ASN A 371 -0.78 -3.13 11.03
C ASN A 371 -2.08 -2.31 10.87
N ALA A 372 -3.25 -2.93 11.02
CA ALA A 372 -4.53 -2.31 10.74
C ALA A 372 -4.89 -1.20 11.75
N LYS A 373 -5.25 -0.01 11.26
CA LYS A 373 -5.52 1.18 12.08
C LYS A 373 -6.81 1.91 11.74
#